data_AF-A0A0R3R4F9-F1
#
_entry.id   AF-A0A0R3R4F9-F1
#
_cell.length_a   1.000
_cell.length_b   1.000
_cell.length_c   1.000
_cell.angle_alpha   90.00
_cell.angle_beta   90.00
_cell.angle_gamma   90.00
#
_symmetry.space_group_name_H-M   'P 1'
#
loop_
_entity.id
_entity.type
_entity.pdbx_description
1 polymer ?
#
loop_
_entity_poly.entity_id
_entity_poly.type
_entity_poly.pdbx_seq_one_letter_code
_entity_poly.pdbx_strand_id
1 'polypeptide(L)' 'MTEFPGFGRHCNFDSCNLLDFLPIRCDACKKDFCASHYSYDAHGCQSLYEKVLFHLYCY' A
#
# COMPACT_ATOMS: atom_id res chain seq x y z
N MET A 1 -26.74 21.79 7.31
CA MET A 1 -25.55 21.78 6.44
C MET A 1 -25.16 20.32 6.35
N THR A 2 -25.40 19.70 5.19
CA THR A 2 -25.11 18.27 5.01
C THR A 2 -23.71 18.16 4.44
N GLU A 3 -22.71 18.18 5.31
CA GLU A 3 -21.31 17.97 4.96
C GLU A 3 -21.08 16.48 4.62
N PHE A 4 -20.41 16.27 3.49
CA PHE A 4 -20.28 15.00 2.76
C PHE A 4 -19.66 13.89 3.62
N PRO A 5 -20.20 12.65 3.60
CA PRO A 5 -19.65 11.56 4.40
C PRO A 5 -18.33 11.06 3.79
N GLY A 6 -17.22 11.38 4.44
CA GLY A 6 -16.01 10.56 4.51
C GLY A 6 -15.47 9.96 3.21
N PHE A 7 -15.17 10.80 2.20
CA PHE A 7 -14.40 10.33 1.04
C PHE A 7 -12.92 10.36 1.36
N GLY A 8 -12.32 9.19 1.53
CA GLY A 8 -10.88 9.02 1.67
C GLY A 8 -10.59 7.64 2.22
N ARG A 9 -9.52 7.00 1.75
CA ARG A 9 -9.03 5.76 2.36
C ARG A 9 -7.74 6.04 3.07
N HIS A 10 -7.60 5.44 4.25
CA HIS A 10 -6.33 5.48 4.96
C HIS A 10 -5.32 4.60 4.25
N CYS A 11 -4.09 5.09 4.19
CA CYS A 11 -2.94 4.28 3.80
C CYS A 11 -2.87 3.05 4.73
N ASN A 12 -2.72 1.84 4.16
CA ASN A 12 -2.57 0.62 4.96
C ASN A 12 -1.16 0.47 5.58
N PHE A 13 -0.32 1.51 5.52
CA PHE A 13 1.01 1.46 6.09
C PHE A 13 0.95 1.86 7.58
N ASP A 14 1.50 1.03 8.46
CA ASP A 14 1.37 1.17 9.92
C ASP A 14 1.89 2.53 10.43
N SER A 15 3.00 3.00 9.88
CA SER A 15 3.58 4.32 10.20
C SER A 15 2.95 5.47 9.41
N CYS A 16 1.91 5.24 8.59
CA CYS A 16 1.27 6.29 7.82
C CYS A 16 -0.25 6.23 7.96
N ASN A 17 -0.79 7.13 8.77
CA ASN A 17 -2.24 7.32 8.93
C ASN A 17 -2.76 8.43 7.99
N LEU A 18 -2.19 8.55 6.80
CA LEU A 18 -2.60 9.56 5.84
C LEU A 18 -3.93 9.13 5.20
N LEU A 19 -4.95 9.97 5.35
CA LEU A 19 -6.22 9.86 4.64
C LEU A 19 -6.04 10.50 3.26
N ASP A 20 -6.01 9.66 2.22
CA ASP A 20 -5.91 10.11 0.84
C ASP A 20 -7.24 9.92 0.11
N PHE A 21 -7.63 10.93 -0.65
CA PHE A 21 -8.87 10.94 -1.44
C PHE A 21 -8.73 10.10 -2.72
N LEU A 22 -7.50 9.85 -3.20
CA LEU A 22 -7.16 8.97 -4.31
C LEU A 22 -6.31 7.80 -3.80
N PRO A 23 -6.93 6.77 -3.20
CA PRO A 23 -6.20 5.57 -2.83
C PRO A 23 -5.59 4.88 -4.05
N ILE A 24 -4.29 4.67 -4.00
CA ILE A 24 -3.58 3.89 -5.00
C ILE A 24 -3.57 2.44 -4.51
N ARG A 25 -4.26 1.57 -5.24
CA ARG A 25 -4.30 0.15 -4.92
C ARG A 25 -3.08 -0.54 -5.48
N CYS A 26 -2.27 -1.13 -4.60
CA CYS A 26 -1.13 -1.95 -5.01
C CYS A 26 -1.63 -3.22 -5.71
N ASP A 27 -1.14 -3.53 -6.90
CA ASP A 27 -1.58 -4.73 -7.64
C ASP A 27 -1.13 -6.04 -6.97
N ALA A 28 0.04 -6.04 -6.33
CA ALA A 28 0.62 -7.24 -5.74
C ALA A 28 -0.07 -7.64 -4.42
N CYS A 29 -0.22 -6.72 -3.46
CA CYS A 29 -0.87 -7.01 -2.17
C CYS A 29 -2.34 -6.57 -2.10
N LYS A 30 -2.88 -5.91 -3.13
CA LYS A 30 -4.26 -5.44 -3.25
C LYS A 30 -4.74 -4.51 -2.12
N LYS A 31 -3.80 -3.91 -1.39
CA LYS A 31 -4.02 -2.90 -0.34
C LYS A 31 -3.96 -1.48 -0.92
N ASP A 32 -4.64 -0.55 -0.27
CA ASP A 32 -4.68 0.86 -0.66
C ASP A 32 -3.59 1.66 0.08
N PHE A 33 -2.87 2.50 -0.66
CA PHE A 33 -1.80 3.34 -0.14
C PHE A 33 -1.89 4.77 -0.68
N CYS A 34 -1.24 5.71 -0.02
CA CYS A 34 -1.14 7.10 -0.48
C CYS A 34 0.00 7.29 -1.51
N ALA A 35 0.06 8.46 -2.15
CA ALA A 35 1.05 8.78 -3.18
C ALA A 35 2.53 8.71 -2.73
N SER A 36 2.80 8.70 -1.42
CA SER A 36 4.17 8.48 -0.90
C SER A 36 4.47 7.01 -0.62
N HIS A 37 3.46 6.18 -0.39
CA HIS A 37 3.61 4.77 0.03
C HIS A 37 3.09 3.75 -1.00
N TYR A 38 2.64 4.19 -2.18
CA TYR A 38 2.20 3.30 -3.27
C TYR A 38 3.32 2.42 -3.82
N SER A 39 4.57 2.90 -3.75
CA SER A 39 5.76 2.17 -4.16
C SER A 39 5.89 0.88 -3.34
N TYR A 40 6.22 -0.23 -4.00
CA TYR A 40 6.35 -1.52 -3.32
C TYR A 40 7.41 -1.53 -2.20
N ASP A 41 8.50 -0.78 -2.36
CA ASP A 41 9.54 -0.61 -1.35
C ASP A 41 9.03 0.18 -0.13
N ALA A 42 8.29 1.26 -0.38
CA ALA A 42 7.80 2.17 0.66
C ALA A 42 6.84 1.51 1.65
N HIS A 43 5.98 0.60 1.19
CA HIS A 43 5.10 -0.17 2.07
C HIS A 43 5.60 -1.59 2.38
N GLY A 44 6.84 -1.92 1.99
CA GLY A 44 7.43 -3.24 2.22
C GLY A 44 6.55 -4.37 1.69
N CYS A 45 6.23 -4.34 0.39
CA CYS A 45 5.21 -5.20 -0.20
C CYS A 45 5.49 -6.68 0.05
N GLN A 46 4.57 -7.31 0.80
CA GLN A 46 4.66 -8.71 1.20
C GLN A 46 4.82 -9.66 0.00
N SER A 47 4.10 -9.37 -1.08
CA SER A 47 4.15 -10.18 -2.31
C SER A 47 5.47 -10.06 -3.08
N LEU A 48 6.28 -9.01 -2.86
CA LEU A 48 7.62 -8.95 -3.45
C LEU A 48 8.59 -9.86 -2.69
N TYR A 49 8.55 -9.87 -1.36
CA TYR A 49 9.50 -10.68 -0.58
C TYR A 49 9.28 -12.20 -0.79
N GLU A 50 8.05 -12.63 -1.10
CA GLU A 50 7.75 -14.02 -1.49
C GLU A 50 8.48 -14.43 -2.77
N LYS A 51 8.86 -13.47 -3.64
CA LYS A 51 9.68 -13.73 -4.84
C LYS A 51 11.18 -13.73 -4.55
N VAL A 52 11.63 -13.00 -3.53
CA VAL A 52 13.05 -12.94 -3.14
C VAL A 52 13.49 -14.23 -2.46
N LEU A 53 12.61 -14.88 -1.69
CA LEU A 53 12.87 -16.20 -1.09
C LEU A 53 13.13 -17.28 -2.15
N PHE A 54 12.55 -17.20 -3.34
CA PHE A 54 12.85 -18.14 -4.43
C PHE A 54 14.17 -17.84 -5.16
N HIS A 55 14.71 -16.62 -5.08
CA HIS A 55 15.98 -16.28 -5.74
C HIS A 55 17.22 -16.63 -4.90
N LEU A 56 17.03 -16.97 -3.62
CA LEU A 56 18.08 -17.48 -2.72
C LEU A 56 18.19 -19.02 -2.74
N TYR A 57 17.25 -19.72 -3.41
CA TYR A 57 17.30 -21.18 -3.63
C TYR A 57 17.73 -21.59 -5.04
N CYS A 58 18.05 -20.62 -5.92
CA CYS A 58 18.72 -20.91 -7.18
C CYS A 58 20.21 -20.62 -6.98
N TYR A 59 20.90 -21.65 -6.45
CA TYR A 59 22.35 -21.79 -6.42
C TYR A 59 22.95 -21.61 -7.82
#